data_AF-A0A370FGJ2-F1
#
_entry.id   AF-A0A370FGJ2-F1
#
_cell.length_a   1.000
_cell.length_b   1.000
_cell.length_c   1.000
_cell.angle_alpha   90.00
_cell.angle_beta   90.00
_cell.angle_gamma   90.00
#
_symmetry.space_group_name_H-M   'P 1'
#
loop_
_entity.id
_entity.type
_entity.pdbx_description
1 polymer ?
#
loop_
_entity_poly.entity_id
_entity_poly.type
_entity_poly.pdbx_seq_one_letter_code
_entity_poly.pdbx_strand_id
1 'polypeptide(L)'
;MAGTMSLEDLIADLKETLHDAATVFESDDDAAFKRFLVQALPDMETKRPLTRLGGVELQAGLPRYSLANVPDFAAYKTHLWDRCMPRPWEPGYPGALPRVSAARDDGQWWLLFDPAPTWKHIGALGYSFRFWYFGRHVLGAVAENTTIAEADRGLLLLRAQVEAMRELAMRNAGKPVQMRDGVSGVARNSTPAALYEQLLRVFKETR
;
A
#
# COMPACT_ATOMS: atom_id res chain seq x y z
N MET A 1 -21.18 -13.46 -5.17
CA MET A 1 -19.98 -12.99 -4.46
C MET A 1 -20.05 -13.39 -2.99
N ALA A 2 -19.47 -14.54 -2.66
CA ALA A 2 -19.37 -15.08 -1.30
C ALA A 2 -18.06 -15.88 -1.15
N GLY A 3 -16.97 -15.35 -1.70
CA GLY A 3 -15.63 -15.93 -1.54
C GLY A 3 -14.93 -15.35 -0.32
N THR A 4 -14.05 -16.14 0.32
CA THR A 4 -13.24 -15.68 1.45
C THR A 4 -12.15 -14.70 0.98
N MET A 5 -11.42 -14.02 1.87
CA MET A 5 -10.29 -13.15 1.50
C MET A 5 -9.02 -13.91 1.06
N SER A 6 -9.14 -15.18 0.68
CA SER A 6 -8.05 -15.96 0.09
C SER A 6 -7.66 -15.40 -1.29
N LEU A 7 -6.39 -15.58 -1.69
CA LEU A 7 -5.93 -15.14 -3.01
C LEU A 7 -6.71 -15.82 -4.15
N GLU A 8 -7.03 -17.11 -4.01
CA GLU A 8 -7.76 -17.88 -5.01
C GLU A 8 -9.18 -17.33 -5.22
N ASP A 9 -9.91 -17.06 -4.14
CA ASP A 9 -11.25 -16.48 -4.20
C ASP A 9 -11.23 -15.07 -4.78
N LEU A 10 -10.20 -14.27 -4.47
CA LEU A 10 -10.03 -12.93 -5.05
C LEU A 10 -9.77 -12.99 -6.56
N ILE A 11 -9.02 -13.99 -7.02
CA ILE A 11 -8.81 -14.21 -8.46
C ILE A 11 -10.10 -14.65 -9.13
N ALA A 12 -10.85 -15.57 -8.52
CA ALA A 12 -12.14 -16.02 -9.04
C ALA A 12 -13.13 -14.86 -9.18
N ASP A 13 -13.25 -14.01 -8.16
CA ASP A 13 -14.10 -12.82 -8.21
C ASP A 13 -13.60 -11.79 -9.24
N LEU A 14 -12.29 -11.61 -9.39
CA LEU A 14 -11.74 -10.71 -10.40
C LEU A 14 -12.08 -11.21 -11.82
N LYS A 15 -11.99 -12.52 -12.05
CA LYS A 15 -12.42 -13.14 -13.32
C LYS A 15 -13.91 -12.95 -13.56
N GLU A 16 -14.75 -13.21 -12.55
CA GLU A 16 -16.20 -13.03 -12.63
C GLU A 16 -16.56 -11.59 -13.00
N THR A 17 -15.92 -10.61 -12.34
CA THR A 17 -16.21 -9.19 -12.58
C THR A 17 -15.65 -8.63 -13.88
N LEU A 18 -14.61 -9.24 -14.46
CA LEU A 18 -14.10 -8.90 -15.79
C LEU A 18 -14.92 -9.54 -16.92
N HIS A 19 -15.80 -10.50 -16.62
CA HIS A 19 -16.63 -11.23 -17.58
C HIS A 19 -15.79 -11.73 -18.78
N ASP A 20 -16.26 -11.51 -20.01
CA ASP A 20 -15.60 -11.99 -21.23
C ASP A 20 -14.17 -11.46 -21.41
N ALA A 21 -13.84 -10.31 -20.80
CA ALA A 21 -12.51 -9.73 -20.89
C ALA A 21 -11.46 -10.58 -20.15
N ALA A 22 -11.87 -11.43 -19.19
CA ALA A 22 -10.97 -12.32 -18.46
C ALA A 22 -10.27 -13.33 -19.38
N THR A 23 -10.95 -13.79 -20.45
CA THR A 23 -10.40 -14.75 -21.42
C THR A 23 -9.13 -14.26 -22.12
N VAL A 24 -8.93 -12.95 -22.20
CA VAL A 24 -7.73 -12.34 -22.78
C VAL A 24 -6.48 -12.58 -21.91
N PHE A 25 -6.67 -12.75 -20.61
CA PHE A 25 -5.61 -12.82 -19.61
C PHE A 25 -5.39 -14.24 -19.07
N GLU A 26 -6.10 -15.21 -19.61
CA GLU A 26 -5.93 -16.61 -19.26
C GLU A 26 -4.47 -17.03 -19.53
N SER A 27 -3.86 -17.55 -18.48
CA SER A 27 -2.49 -18.04 -18.47
C SER A 27 -2.40 -19.16 -17.44
N ASP A 28 -1.42 -20.04 -17.61
CA ASP A 28 -1.14 -21.06 -16.61
C ASP A 28 -0.92 -20.38 -15.24
N ASP A 29 -1.55 -20.92 -14.20
CA ASP A 29 -1.46 -20.43 -12.81
C ASP A 29 -1.96 -18.99 -12.56
N ASP A 30 -2.81 -18.44 -13.44
CA ASP A 30 -3.47 -17.13 -13.23
C ASP A 30 -2.50 -15.96 -12.98
N ALA A 31 -1.32 -16.02 -13.57
CA ALA A 31 -0.23 -15.08 -13.33
C ALA A 31 -0.61 -13.60 -13.60
N ALA A 32 -1.43 -13.35 -14.62
CA ALA A 32 -1.92 -12.00 -14.93
C ALA A 32 -2.81 -11.44 -13.80
N PHE A 33 -3.76 -12.24 -13.30
CA PHE A 33 -4.67 -11.82 -12.22
C PHE A 33 -3.92 -11.59 -10.91
N LYS A 34 -2.97 -12.47 -10.57
CA LYS A 34 -2.07 -12.27 -9.42
C LYS A 34 -1.30 -10.95 -9.53
N ARG A 35 -0.77 -10.64 -10.71
CA ARG A 35 -0.06 -9.37 -10.97
C ARG A 35 -0.96 -8.15 -10.77
N PHE A 36 -2.20 -8.17 -11.28
CA PHE A 36 -3.14 -7.05 -11.11
C PHE A 36 -3.48 -6.80 -9.64
N LEU A 37 -3.73 -7.87 -8.89
CA LEU A 37 -3.99 -7.78 -7.46
C LEU A 37 -2.77 -7.23 -6.70
N VAL A 38 -1.55 -7.68 -7.01
CA VAL A 38 -0.32 -7.18 -6.38
C VAL A 38 -0.08 -5.70 -6.72
N GLN A 39 -0.32 -5.29 -7.96
CA GLN A 39 -0.18 -3.88 -8.38
C GLN A 39 -1.22 -2.96 -7.72
N ALA A 40 -2.37 -3.49 -7.28
CA ALA A 40 -3.37 -2.72 -6.56
C ALA A 40 -2.97 -2.44 -5.09
N LEU A 41 -2.08 -3.23 -4.48
CA LEU A 41 -1.74 -3.14 -3.05
C LEU A 41 -1.15 -1.79 -2.62
N PRO A 42 -0.19 -1.17 -3.33
CA PRO A 42 0.34 0.14 -2.94
C PRO A 42 -0.72 1.25 -2.93
N ASP A 43 -1.71 1.18 -3.82
CA ASP A 43 -2.81 2.15 -3.83
C ASP A 43 -3.79 1.91 -2.69
N MET A 44 -3.95 0.64 -2.28
CA MET A 44 -4.68 0.31 -1.05
C MET A 44 -3.96 0.84 0.18
N GLU A 45 -2.62 0.83 0.23
CA GLU A 45 -1.87 1.40 1.37
C GLU A 45 -2.15 2.90 1.55
N THR A 46 -2.35 3.62 0.45
CA THR A 46 -2.70 5.05 0.50
C THR A 46 -4.15 5.26 0.95
N LYS A 47 -5.06 4.40 0.51
CA LYS A 47 -6.50 4.60 0.69
C LYS A 47 -7.08 3.96 1.97
N ARG A 48 -6.52 2.84 2.38
CA ARG A 48 -6.89 2.04 3.57
C ARG A 48 -5.63 1.72 4.38
N PRO A 49 -4.92 2.74 4.89
CA PRO A 49 -3.63 2.54 5.52
C PRO A 49 -3.71 1.62 6.74
N LEU A 50 -2.96 0.52 6.71
CA LEU A 50 -2.79 -0.39 7.85
C LEU A 50 -1.89 0.26 8.90
N THR A 51 -2.46 0.75 10.01
CA THR A 51 -1.67 1.34 11.09
C THR A 51 -1.22 0.26 12.08
N ARG A 52 0.09 0.13 12.29
CA ARG A 52 0.70 -0.82 13.23
C ARG A 52 1.68 -0.14 14.17
N LEU A 53 1.95 -0.79 15.30
CA LEU A 53 2.88 -0.29 16.29
C LEU A 53 4.23 -0.99 16.16
N GLY A 54 5.29 -0.21 16.05
CA GLY A 54 6.68 -0.66 16.04
C GLY A 54 7.43 -0.15 17.26
N GLY A 55 8.63 -0.68 17.45
CA GLY A 55 9.53 -0.26 18.52
C GLY A 55 10.99 -0.46 18.13
N VAL A 56 11.83 0.49 18.55
CA VAL A 56 13.29 0.34 18.53
C VAL A 56 13.86 0.75 19.88
N GLU A 57 15.00 0.18 20.25
CA GLU A 57 15.74 0.57 21.44
C GLU A 57 16.78 1.63 21.07
N LEU A 58 16.68 2.80 21.70
CA LEU A 58 17.55 3.93 21.43
C LEU A 58 18.86 3.82 22.19
N GLN A 59 19.93 4.28 21.53
CA GLN A 59 21.26 4.44 22.10
C GLN A 59 21.69 5.90 21.95
N ALA A 60 22.32 6.44 22.99
CA ALA A 60 22.74 7.83 22.96
C ALA A 60 23.81 8.06 21.88
N GLY A 61 23.67 9.14 21.12
CA GLY A 61 24.58 9.51 20.05
C GLY A 61 24.41 8.73 18.75
N LEU A 62 23.51 7.74 18.69
CA LEU A 62 23.24 6.97 17.47
C LEU A 62 22.05 7.59 16.69
N PRO A 63 22.27 8.13 15.48
CA PRO A 63 21.21 8.79 14.71
C PRO A 63 20.38 7.84 13.83
N ARG A 64 20.84 6.61 13.58
CA ARG A 64 20.24 5.69 12.59
C ARG A 64 19.87 4.36 13.24
N TYR A 65 18.65 3.90 13.00
CA TYR A 65 18.14 2.63 13.52
C TYR A 65 17.54 1.80 12.39
N SER A 66 18.00 0.55 12.25
CA SER A 66 17.47 -0.36 11.23
C SER A 66 16.07 -0.83 11.60
N LEU A 67 15.19 -0.87 10.59
CA LEU A 67 13.84 -1.42 10.69
C LEU A 67 13.74 -2.82 10.07
N ALA A 68 14.86 -3.55 9.93
CA ALA A 68 14.87 -4.90 9.38
C ALA A 68 13.94 -5.88 10.13
N ASN A 69 13.73 -5.67 11.43
CA ASN A 69 12.82 -6.47 12.27
C ASN A 69 11.33 -6.13 12.06
N VAL A 70 11.01 -5.15 11.21
CA VAL A 70 9.64 -4.73 10.85
C VAL A 70 9.48 -4.88 9.33
N PRO A 71 9.30 -6.12 8.84
CA PRO A 71 9.39 -6.42 7.40
C PRO A 71 8.26 -5.81 6.57
N ASP A 72 7.13 -5.50 7.20
CA ASP A 72 5.96 -4.89 6.60
C ASP A 72 5.99 -3.36 6.63
N PHE A 73 7.07 -2.73 7.08
CA PHE A 73 7.14 -1.26 7.15
C PHE A 73 7.01 -0.62 5.75
N ALA A 74 6.00 0.24 5.58
CA ALA A 74 5.80 1.04 4.37
C ALA A 74 6.20 2.50 4.59
N ALA A 75 5.73 3.13 5.66
CA ALA A 75 6.01 4.53 5.96
C ALA A 75 5.88 4.86 7.45
N TYR A 76 6.65 5.85 7.91
CA TYR A 76 6.56 6.36 9.27
C TYR A 76 5.32 7.25 9.43
N LYS A 77 4.59 7.10 10.54
CA LYS A 77 3.40 7.90 10.85
C LYS A 77 3.68 8.92 11.94
N THR A 78 3.99 8.44 13.15
CA THR A 78 4.28 9.29 14.31
C THR A 78 4.87 8.45 15.45
N HIS A 79 5.37 9.08 16.51
CA HIS A 79 5.93 8.39 17.68
C HIS A 79 5.14 8.65 18.96
N LEU A 80 5.40 7.83 19.98
CA LEU A 80 4.81 7.94 21.32
C LEU A 80 5.84 8.35 22.39
N TRP A 81 7.03 8.76 21.99
CA TRP A 81 8.17 8.98 22.89
C TRP A 81 8.12 10.32 23.64
N ASP A 82 7.26 11.25 23.24
CA ASP A 82 7.17 12.61 23.76
C ASP A 82 6.22 12.79 24.96
N ARG A 83 5.58 11.72 25.43
CA ARG A 83 4.45 11.80 26.38
C ARG A 83 4.77 12.40 27.76
N CYS A 84 6.01 12.30 28.23
CA CYS A 84 6.40 12.71 29.59
C CYS A 84 7.56 13.72 29.59
N MET A 85 7.68 14.55 28.54
CA MET A 85 8.78 15.51 28.47
C MET A 85 8.65 16.62 29.52
N PRO A 86 9.70 16.92 30.30
CA PRO A 86 9.77 18.11 31.14
C PRO A 86 9.62 19.39 30.32
N ARG A 87 9.13 20.46 30.94
CA ARG A 87 8.99 21.76 30.27
C ARG A 87 10.36 22.42 30.06
N PRO A 88 10.53 23.29 29.04
CA PRO A 88 11.83 23.89 28.73
C PRO A 88 12.51 24.66 29.87
N TRP A 89 11.73 25.19 30.81
CA TRP A 89 12.22 25.93 31.98
C TRP A 89 12.41 25.08 33.23
N GLU A 90 12.05 23.80 33.19
CA GLU A 90 12.21 22.90 34.34
C GLU A 90 13.66 22.40 34.44
N PRO A 91 14.22 22.34 35.66
CA PRO A 91 15.50 21.67 35.89
C PRO A 91 15.42 20.21 35.43
N GLY A 92 16.21 19.84 34.43
CA GLY A 92 16.19 18.48 33.84
C GLY A 92 15.64 18.41 32.41
N TYR A 93 15.24 19.54 31.81
CA TYR A 93 14.90 19.59 30.39
C TYR A 93 16.06 19.06 29.52
N PRO A 94 15.86 18.00 28.73
CA PRO A 94 16.95 17.36 27.99
C PRO A 94 17.36 18.12 26.72
N GLY A 95 16.55 19.10 26.30
CA GLY A 95 16.67 19.78 25.00
C GLY A 95 15.44 19.52 24.13
N ALA A 96 15.43 20.13 22.93
CA ALA A 96 14.40 19.85 21.95
C ALA A 96 14.51 18.40 21.47
N LEU A 97 13.36 17.74 21.30
CA LEU A 97 13.32 16.37 20.79
C LEU A 97 13.96 16.28 19.40
N PRO A 98 14.72 15.20 19.14
CA PRO A 98 15.09 14.81 17.79
C PRO A 98 13.89 14.77 16.85
N ARG A 99 14.06 15.33 15.65
CA ARG A 99 13.12 15.08 14.57
C ARG A 99 13.30 13.65 14.09
N VAL A 100 12.18 12.97 13.91
CA VAL A 100 12.16 11.59 13.47
C VAL A 100 11.67 11.52 12.04
N SER A 101 12.45 10.88 11.18
CA SER A 101 12.07 10.61 9.80
C SER A 101 12.42 9.16 9.43
N ALA A 102 11.79 8.64 8.39
CA ALA A 102 12.16 7.35 7.82
C ALA A 102 12.79 7.56 6.45
N ALA A 103 13.89 6.85 6.19
CA ALA A 103 14.56 6.85 4.91
C ALA A 103 14.84 5.43 4.46
N ARG A 104 14.88 5.23 3.15
CA ARG A 104 15.26 3.96 2.55
C ARG A 104 16.73 4.05 2.13
N ASP A 105 17.54 3.10 2.56
CA ASP A 105 18.95 2.99 2.22
C ASP A 105 19.30 1.52 1.99
N ASP A 106 20.00 1.25 0.89
CA ASP A 106 20.33 -0.10 0.40
C ASP A 106 19.14 -1.09 0.44
N GLY A 107 17.97 -0.62 -0.01
CA GLY A 107 16.74 -1.43 -0.04
C GLY A 107 16.05 -1.62 1.32
N GLN A 108 16.70 -1.29 2.44
CA GLN A 108 16.17 -1.40 3.79
C GLN A 108 15.62 -0.07 4.32
N TRP A 109 14.69 -0.17 5.28
CA TRP A 109 14.16 1.00 5.96
C TRP A 109 14.96 1.34 7.21
N TRP A 110 15.19 2.64 7.41
CA TRP A 110 15.91 3.18 8.54
C TRP A 110 15.10 4.30 9.19
N LEU A 111 15.07 4.32 10.52
CA LEU A 111 14.65 5.46 11.31
C LEU A 111 15.84 6.38 11.53
N LEU A 112 15.65 7.66 11.21
CA LEU A 112 16.64 8.72 11.36
C LEU A 112 16.20 9.69 12.45
N PHE A 113 17.15 10.06 13.31
CA PHE A 113 16.99 11.03 14.37
C PHE A 113 17.94 12.20 14.13
N ASP A 114 17.37 13.41 14.03
CA ASP A 114 18.12 14.64 13.81
C ASP A 114 17.72 15.74 14.81
N PRO A 115 18.59 16.12 15.77
CA PRO A 115 19.90 15.51 16.08
C PRO A 115 19.76 14.12 16.72
N ALA A 116 20.85 13.36 16.86
CA ALA A 116 20.83 12.06 17.53
C ALA A 116 20.29 12.17 18.99
N PRO A 117 19.54 11.16 19.49
CA PRO A 117 19.09 11.14 20.88
C PRO A 117 20.29 11.19 21.84
N THR A 118 20.16 11.93 22.92
CA THR A 118 21.24 12.12 23.90
C THR A 118 20.95 11.29 25.15
N TRP A 119 21.95 11.08 26.01
CA TRP A 119 21.76 10.43 27.31
C TRP A 119 20.71 11.14 28.17
N LYS A 120 20.57 12.47 28.05
CA LYS A 120 19.53 13.23 28.75
C LYS A 120 18.13 12.89 28.24
N HIS A 121 17.96 12.77 26.92
CA HIS A 121 16.69 12.34 26.33
C HIS A 121 16.30 10.93 26.80
N ILE A 122 17.25 10.00 26.76
CA ILE A 122 17.03 8.61 27.19
C ILE A 122 16.75 8.53 28.69
N GLY A 123 17.45 9.30 29.52
CA GLY A 123 17.22 9.35 30.96
C GLY A 123 15.84 9.90 31.34
N ALA A 124 15.32 10.86 30.58
CA ALA A 124 14.02 11.47 30.83
C ALA A 124 12.84 10.65 30.27
N LEU A 125 12.98 10.07 29.08
CA LEU A 125 11.88 9.46 28.32
C LEU A 125 11.97 7.92 28.23
N GLY A 126 13.08 7.35 28.68
CA GLY A 126 13.41 5.94 28.49
C GLY A 126 14.05 5.65 27.13
N TYR A 127 14.67 4.48 27.02
CA TYR A 127 15.34 4.02 25.79
C TYR A 127 14.39 3.31 24.82
N SER A 128 13.17 2.93 25.24
CA SER A 128 12.20 2.29 24.37
C SER A 128 11.46 3.32 23.52
N PHE A 129 11.74 3.35 22.22
CA PHE A 129 11.08 4.23 21.26
C PHE A 129 9.98 3.49 20.54
N ARG A 130 8.73 3.74 20.94
CA ARG A 130 7.54 3.19 20.29
C ARG A 130 6.97 4.16 19.27
N PHE A 131 6.59 3.67 18.10
CA PHE A 131 6.07 4.49 17.02
C PHE A 131 4.95 3.79 16.26
N TRP A 132 4.04 4.58 15.72
CA TRP A 132 3.08 4.15 14.73
C TRP A 132 3.69 4.21 13.34
N TYR A 133 3.46 3.18 12.54
CA TYR A 133 3.84 3.13 11.14
C TYR A 133 2.68 2.63 10.29
N PHE A 134 2.76 2.91 8.99
CA PHE A 134 1.91 2.30 7.98
C PHE A 134 2.56 1.02 7.49
N GLY A 135 1.84 -0.09 7.61
CA GLY A 135 2.24 -1.41 7.15
C GLY A 135 1.84 -1.66 5.69
N ARG A 136 2.57 -2.53 5.02
CA ARG A 136 2.25 -3.00 3.67
C ARG A 136 1.08 -3.95 3.68
N HIS A 137 0.24 -3.83 2.66
CA HIS A 137 -0.78 -4.84 2.44
C HIS A 137 -0.19 -6.09 1.80
N VAL A 138 -0.63 -7.25 2.31
CA VAL A 138 -0.32 -8.58 1.78
C VAL A 138 -1.61 -9.33 1.51
N LEU A 139 -1.63 -10.09 0.42
CA LEU A 139 -2.65 -11.08 0.09
C LEU A 139 -2.09 -12.47 0.39
N GLY A 140 -2.80 -13.21 1.24
CA GLY A 140 -2.41 -14.55 1.63
C GLY A 140 -3.06 -15.63 0.78
N ALA A 141 -2.44 -16.82 0.73
CA ALA A 141 -3.08 -18.01 0.18
C ALA A 141 -4.35 -18.39 0.95
N VAL A 142 -4.38 -18.09 2.26
CA VAL A 142 -5.54 -18.27 3.13
C VAL A 142 -6.03 -16.90 3.60
N ALA A 143 -7.34 -16.77 3.87
CA ALA A 143 -7.99 -15.50 4.20
C ALA A 143 -7.37 -14.79 5.42
N GLU A 144 -6.93 -15.52 6.45
CA GLU A 144 -6.34 -14.93 7.67
C GLU A 144 -4.99 -14.25 7.43
N ASN A 145 -4.29 -14.64 6.36
CA ASN A 145 -3.01 -14.06 5.95
C ASN A 145 -3.19 -12.81 5.08
N THR A 146 -4.42 -12.50 4.67
CA THR A 146 -4.74 -11.29 3.93
C THR A 146 -4.99 -10.13 4.90
N THR A 147 -4.23 -9.06 4.71
CA THR A 147 -4.28 -7.87 5.58
C THR A 147 -5.40 -6.88 5.25
N ILE A 148 -6.02 -7.03 4.07
CA ILE A 148 -7.11 -6.17 3.61
C ILE A 148 -8.40 -6.64 4.27
N ALA A 149 -9.17 -5.71 4.82
CA ALA A 149 -10.46 -6.02 5.43
C ALA A 149 -11.45 -6.50 4.36
N GLU A 150 -12.32 -7.43 4.73
CA GLU A 150 -13.35 -7.98 3.83
C GLU A 150 -14.28 -6.88 3.27
N ALA A 151 -14.59 -5.85 4.06
CA ALA A 151 -15.38 -4.70 3.63
C ALA A 151 -14.73 -3.92 2.47
N ASP A 152 -13.40 -3.97 2.34
CA ASP A 152 -12.63 -3.29 1.29
C ASP A 152 -12.36 -4.20 0.08
N ARG A 153 -12.91 -5.43 0.06
CA ARG A 153 -12.76 -6.39 -1.06
C ARG A 153 -13.16 -5.78 -2.40
N GLY A 154 -14.35 -5.16 -2.46
CA GLY A 154 -14.83 -4.54 -3.69
C GLY A 154 -13.92 -3.41 -4.18
N LEU A 155 -13.29 -2.69 -3.26
CA LEU A 155 -12.36 -1.61 -3.57
C LEU A 155 -11.03 -2.14 -4.15
N LEU A 156 -10.51 -3.25 -3.60
CA LEU A 156 -9.36 -3.96 -4.15
C LEU A 156 -9.64 -4.47 -5.57
N LEU A 157 -10.78 -5.14 -5.77
CA LEU A 157 -11.18 -5.67 -7.08
C LEU A 157 -11.36 -4.55 -8.11
N LEU A 158 -12.00 -3.44 -7.73
CA LEU A 158 -12.11 -2.26 -8.57
C LEU A 158 -10.72 -1.76 -9.02
N ARG A 159 -9.75 -1.71 -8.11
CA ARG A 159 -8.40 -1.26 -8.45
C ARG A 159 -7.66 -2.25 -9.34
N ALA A 160 -7.86 -3.55 -9.15
CA ALA A 160 -7.29 -4.58 -10.02
C ALA A 160 -7.91 -4.53 -11.44
N GLN A 161 -9.21 -4.25 -11.56
CA GLN A 161 -9.86 -4.03 -12.86
C GLN A 161 -9.27 -2.85 -13.62
N VAL A 162 -8.86 -1.79 -12.91
CA VAL A 162 -8.14 -0.65 -13.52
C VAL A 162 -6.85 -1.14 -14.19
N GLU A 163 -6.02 -1.96 -13.52
CA GLU A 163 -4.82 -2.50 -14.16
C GLU A 163 -5.14 -3.42 -15.35
N ALA A 164 -6.19 -4.22 -15.26
CA ALA A 164 -6.64 -5.04 -16.38
C ALA A 164 -7.04 -4.17 -17.60
N MET A 165 -7.79 -3.08 -17.39
CA MET A 165 -8.16 -2.16 -18.47
C MET A 165 -6.95 -1.44 -19.07
N ARG A 166 -5.96 -1.08 -18.24
CA ARG A 166 -4.69 -0.52 -18.70
C ARG A 166 -3.94 -1.49 -19.61
N GLU A 167 -3.84 -2.76 -19.23
CA GLU A 167 -3.16 -3.77 -20.03
C GLU A 167 -3.90 -4.05 -21.35
N LEU A 168 -5.24 -4.11 -21.33
CA LEU A 168 -6.05 -4.23 -22.55
C LEU A 168 -5.87 -3.04 -23.50
N ALA A 169 -5.80 -1.83 -22.95
CA ALA A 169 -5.54 -0.63 -23.74
C ALA A 169 -4.18 -0.73 -24.44
N MET A 170 -3.13 -1.13 -23.72
CA MET A 170 -1.79 -1.34 -24.28
C MET A 170 -1.76 -2.45 -25.33
N ARG A 171 -2.42 -3.58 -25.08
CA ARG A 171 -2.53 -4.69 -26.03
C ARG A 171 -3.18 -4.27 -27.35
N ASN A 172 -4.19 -3.40 -27.28
CA ASN A 172 -4.92 -2.93 -28.47
C ASN A 172 -4.26 -1.73 -29.16
N ALA A 173 -3.23 -1.11 -28.56
CA ALA A 173 -2.59 0.09 -29.10
C ALA A 173 -1.95 -0.12 -30.49
N GLY A 174 -1.41 -1.30 -30.75
CA GLY A 174 -0.80 -1.65 -32.04
C GLY A 174 -1.76 -2.25 -33.07
N LYS A 175 -3.03 -2.49 -32.72
CA LYS A 175 -3.99 -3.08 -33.65
C LYS A 175 -4.50 -1.98 -34.59
N PRO A 176 -4.39 -2.13 -35.92
CA PRO A 176 -4.94 -1.15 -36.83
C PRO A 176 -6.45 -1.06 -36.60
N VAL A 177 -6.94 0.17 -36.38
CA VAL A 177 -8.37 0.44 -36.34
C VAL A 177 -8.88 0.17 -37.76
N GLN A 178 -9.41 -1.02 -37.99
CA GLN A 178 -10.10 -1.35 -39.23
C GLN A 178 -11.32 -0.42 -39.29
N MET A 179 -11.20 0.69 -40.01
CA MET A 179 -12.33 1.50 -40.45
C MET A 179 -13.15 0.61 -41.39
N ARG A 180 -14.09 -0.14 -40.79
CA ARG A 180 -15.11 -0.82 -41.57
C ARG A 180 -16.05 0.30 -42.04
N ASP A 181 -15.99 0.63 -43.34
CA ASP A 181 -16.93 1.55 -43.97
C ASP A 181 -18.35 1.01 -43.79
N GLY A 182 -19.09 1.66 -42.90
CA GLY A 182 -20.44 1.27 -42.52
C GLY A 182 -20.68 1.64 -41.07
N VAL A 183 -21.56 2.61 -40.86
CA VAL A 183 -22.05 3.11 -39.56
C VAL A 183 -22.56 1.94 -38.69
N SER A 184 -21.68 1.24 -37.97
CA SER A 184 -22.02 0.17 -37.03
C SER A 184 -20.74 -0.40 -36.40
N GLY A 185 -20.51 -0.12 -35.12
CA GLY A 185 -19.50 -0.86 -34.34
C GLY A 185 -18.55 -0.04 -33.48
N VAL A 186 -18.80 1.24 -33.20
CA VAL A 186 -18.18 1.86 -32.01
C VAL A 186 -18.66 1.05 -30.81
N ALA A 187 -17.74 0.53 -30.01
CA ALA A 187 -18.10 -0.16 -28.77
C ALA A 187 -19.03 0.74 -27.97
N ARG A 188 -20.29 0.33 -27.79
CA ARG A 188 -21.30 1.09 -27.03
C ARG A 188 -20.84 1.33 -25.58
N ASN A 189 -19.84 0.58 -25.13
CA ASN A 189 -19.35 0.51 -23.75
C ASN A 189 -18.00 1.20 -23.53
N SER A 190 -17.62 2.16 -24.39
CA SER A 190 -16.36 2.91 -24.36
C SER A 190 -15.09 2.05 -24.61
N THR A 191 -13.94 2.69 -24.82
CA THR A 191 -12.67 1.99 -25.05
C THR A 191 -12.06 1.54 -23.72
N PRO A 192 -11.20 0.50 -23.70
CA PRO A 192 -10.49 0.10 -22.47
C PRO A 192 -9.70 1.25 -21.81
N ALA A 193 -9.17 2.19 -22.61
CA ALA A 193 -8.51 3.39 -22.09
C ALA A 193 -9.49 4.34 -21.37
N ALA A 194 -10.69 4.54 -21.92
CA ALA A 194 -11.72 5.35 -21.26
C ALA A 194 -12.24 4.67 -19.97
N LEU A 195 -12.42 3.34 -20.00
CA LEU A 195 -12.79 2.57 -18.80
C LEU A 195 -11.70 2.64 -17.72
N TYR A 196 -10.43 2.54 -18.09
CA TYR A 196 -9.31 2.73 -17.15
C TYR A 196 -9.42 4.07 -16.41
N GLU A 197 -9.62 5.18 -17.14
CA GLU A 197 -9.75 6.50 -16.52
C GLU A 197 -10.98 6.60 -15.61
N GLN A 198 -12.13 6.10 -16.07
CA GLN A 198 -13.37 6.14 -15.31
C GLN A 198 -13.30 5.30 -14.03
N LEU A 199 -12.81 4.05 -14.13
CA LEU A 199 -12.66 3.16 -12.98
C LEU A 199 -11.62 3.70 -11.98
N LEU A 200 -10.52 4.27 -12.47
CA LEU A 200 -9.51 4.89 -11.62
C LEU A 200 -10.08 6.13 -10.91
N ARG A 201 -10.93 6.90 -11.58
CA ARG A 201 -11.64 8.02 -10.97
C ARG A 201 -12.58 7.54 -9.87
N VAL A 202 -13.42 6.53 -10.15
CA VAL A 202 -14.32 5.93 -9.15
C VAL A 202 -13.52 5.40 -7.96
N PHE A 203 -12.39 4.73 -8.22
CA PHE A 203 -11.47 4.29 -7.17
C PHE A 203 -10.95 5.47 -6.34
N LYS A 204 -10.60 6.61 -6.94
CA LYS A 204 -10.15 7.78 -6.16
C LYS A 204 -11.27 8.44 -5.37
N GLU A 205 -12.50 8.44 -5.88
CA GLU A 205 -13.66 9.14 -5.29
C GLU A 205 -14.37 8.34 -4.21
N THR A 206 -14.35 7.00 -4.29
CA THR A 206 -15.02 6.13 -3.31
C THR A 206 -14.37 6.36 -1.94
N ARG A 207 -15.18 6.56 -0.89
CA ARG A 207 -14.64 6.81 0.45
C ARG A 207 -14.30 5.54 1.19
#